data_AF-U6KHM4-F1
#
_entry.id   AF-U6KHM4-F1
#
_cell.length_a   1.000
_cell.length_b   1.000
_cell.length_c   1.000
_cell.angle_alpha   90.00
_cell.angle_beta   90.00
_cell.angle_gamma   90.00
#
_symmetry.space_group_name_H-M   'P 1'
#
loop_
_entity.id
_entity.type
_entity.pdbx_description
1 polymer ?
#
loop_
_entity_poly.entity_id
_entity_poly.type
_entity_poly.pdbx_seq_one_letter_code
_entity_poly.pdbx_strand_id
1 'polypeptide(L)'
;MRVDREGTGGDVRNQSESGEDLMNRYDGLALVRTRLCDRFRGLPRESMILQMKENEWNGDYNEYSNAFSDIVTNGEDVPKQDLVLYFLAGLPEEIGDELTNRGKREFSTWNEAADALREYIVPLNSWRAKRKRTVREM
;
A
#
# COMPACT_ATOMS: atom_id res chain seq x y z
N MET A 1 -78.57 4.48 39.26
CA MET A 1 -78.31 5.34 38.09
C MET A 1 -76.93 5.98 38.29
N ARG A 2 -76.03 5.84 37.31
CA ARG A 2 -74.66 6.44 37.18
C ARG A 2 -73.58 5.91 38.14
N VAL A 3 -72.57 5.16 37.66
CA VAL A 3 -71.29 5.57 37.01
C VAL A 3 -70.51 6.61 37.85
N ASP A 4 -69.23 6.45 38.19
CA ASP A 4 -68.10 6.15 37.31
C ASP A 4 -66.92 5.42 37.99
N ARG A 5 -66.18 4.75 37.11
CA ARG A 5 -64.88 4.07 37.24
C ARG A 5 -63.83 5.03 36.68
N GLU A 6 -62.59 4.99 37.16
CA GLU A 6 -61.30 5.22 36.43
C GLU A 6 -60.21 5.58 37.46
N GLY A 7 -59.01 5.01 37.48
CA GLY A 7 -58.28 4.28 36.45
C GLY A 7 -57.14 5.13 35.89
N THR A 8 -56.11 5.44 36.68
CA THR A 8 -54.88 6.06 36.16
C THR A 8 -53.89 4.99 35.73
N GLY A 9 -54.09 4.52 34.49
CA GLY A 9 -53.11 3.77 33.72
C GLY A 9 -51.98 4.70 33.25
N GLY A 10 -50.76 4.15 33.21
CA GLY A 10 -49.55 4.86 32.82
C GLY A 10 -49.49 5.27 31.35
N ASP A 11 -48.68 6.29 31.08
CA ASP A 11 -48.32 6.73 29.73
C ASP A 11 -46.79 6.69 29.60
N VAL A 12 -46.25 5.51 29.25
CA VAL A 12 -44.89 5.41 28.70
C VAL A 12 -45.05 5.67 27.21
N ARG A 13 -44.88 6.93 26.81
CA ARG A 13 -44.89 7.32 25.39
C ARG A 13 -43.74 6.65 24.66
N ASN A 14 -44.05 5.62 23.89
CA ASN A 14 -43.23 5.17 22.77
C ASN A 14 -43.20 6.30 21.73
N GLN A 15 -42.12 7.08 21.71
CA GLN A 15 -41.86 8.00 20.61
C GLN A 15 -41.38 7.17 19.41
N SER A 16 -42.26 6.98 18.44
CA SER A 16 -41.91 6.43 17.14
C SER A 16 -40.96 7.41 16.44
N GLU A 17 -39.69 7.02 16.26
CA GLU A 17 -38.74 7.81 15.48
C GLU A 17 -39.27 8.03 14.05
N SER A 18 -39.19 9.27 13.58
CA SER A 18 -39.66 9.63 12.25
C SER A 18 -38.74 9.04 11.17
N GLY A 19 -39.29 8.75 9.98
CA GLY A 19 -38.51 8.27 8.84
C GLY A 19 -37.42 9.26 8.39
N GLU A 20 -37.64 10.56 8.61
CA GLU A 20 -36.67 11.62 8.33
C GLU A 20 -35.50 11.61 9.33
N ASP A 21 -35.75 11.36 10.61
CA ASP A 21 -34.70 11.22 11.65
C ASP A 21 -33.84 9.97 11.43
N LEU A 22 -34.45 8.88 10.96
CA LEU A 22 -33.72 7.69 10.56
C LEU A 22 -32.84 7.98 9.34
N MET A 23 -33.38 8.60 8.29
CA MET A 23 -32.64 8.91 7.06
C MET A 23 -31.48 9.89 7.31
N ASN A 24 -31.68 10.94 8.12
CA ASN A 24 -30.62 11.88 8.52
C ASN A 24 -29.47 11.21 9.30
N ARG A 25 -29.77 10.23 10.16
CA ARG A 25 -28.71 9.44 10.84
C ARG A 25 -27.98 8.52 9.88
N TYR A 26 -28.68 7.90 8.93
CA TYR A 26 -28.05 7.06 7.90
C TYR A 26 -27.13 7.89 7.00
N ASP A 27 -27.53 9.10 6.60
CA ASP A 27 -26.69 10.03 5.83
C ASP A 27 -25.49 10.54 6.64
N GLY A 28 -25.69 10.85 7.93
CA GLY A 28 -24.62 11.25 8.84
C GLY A 28 -23.58 10.14 9.05
N LEU A 29 -24.02 8.90 9.26
CA LEU A 29 -23.14 7.74 9.42
C LEU A 29 -22.39 7.43 8.12
N ALA A 30 -23.06 7.52 6.97
CA ALA A 30 -22.44 7.35 5.66
C ALA A 30 -21.36 8.42 5.40
N LEU A 31 -21.64 9.68 5.73
CA LEU A 31 -20.68 10.78 5.57
C LEU A 31 -19.47 10.63 6.51
N VAL A 32 -19.69 10.24 7.76
CA VAL A 32 -18.60 9.95 8.71
C VAL A 32 -17.76 8.79 8.20
N ARG A 33 -18.37 7.70 7.72
CA ARG A 33 -17.66 6.55 7.14
C ARG A 33 -16.80 6.98 5.95
N THR A 34 -17.36 7.72 5.00
CA THR A 34 -16.61 8.21 3.83
C THR A 34 -15.44 9.09 4.23
N ARG A 35 -15.63 10.06 5.13
CA ARG A 35 -14.55 10.94 5.61
C ARG A 35 -13.49 10.22 6.45
N LEU A 36 -13.86 9.12 7.11
CA LEU A 36 -12.91 8.28 7.83
C LEU A 36 -12.12 7.46 6.82
N CYS A 37 -12.80 6.77 5.91
CA CYS A 37 -12.18 6.02 4.82
C CYS A 37 -11.25 6.90 3.98
N ASP A 38 -11.65 8.11 3.61
CA ASP A 38 -10.81 9.03 2.82
C ASP A 38 -9.56 9.48 3.59
N ARG A 39 -9.62 9.58 4.92
CA ARG A 39 -8.47 9.88 5.77
C ARG A 39 -7.56 8.68 6.04
N PHE A 40 -8.09 7.47 5.89
CA PHE A 40 -7.36 6.21 6.06
C PHE A 40 -7.05 5.51 4.74
N ARG A 41 -7.44 6.09 3.59
CA ARG A 41 -7.00 5.61 2.28
C ARG A 41 -5.50 5.78 2.26
N GLY A 42 -4.80 4.68 1.97
CA GLY A 42 -3.37 4.70 1.70
C GLY A 42 -3.05 5.69 0.57
N LEU A 43 -1.76 5.91 0.33
CA LEU A 43 -1.28 6.74 -0.77
C LEU A 43 -2.00 6.32 -2.07
N PRO A 44 -2.69 7.25 -2.76
CA PRO A 44 -3.35 6.94 -4.02
C PRO A 44 -2.37 6.39 -5.05
N ARG A 45 -2.85 5.56 -5.99
CA ARG A 45 -2.00 4.94 -7.04
C ARG A 45 -1.05 5.92 -7.71
N GLU A 46 -1.56 7.08 -8.08
CA GLU A 46 -0.78 8.11 -8.78
C GLU A 46 0.37 8.65 -7.92
N SER A 47 0.11 8.84 -6.61
CA SER A 47 1.12 9.24 -5.64
C SER A 47 2.14 8.13 -5.40
N MET A 48 1.71 6.86 -5.36
CA MET A 48 2.63 5.72 -5.27
C MET A 48 3.55 5.66 -6.48
N ILE A 49 3.01 5.77 -7.70
CA ILE A 49 3.82 5.74 -8.93
C ILE A 49 4.83 6.88 -8.95
N LEU A 50 4.44 8.08 -8.51
CA LEU A 50 5.36 9.21 -8.42
C LEU A 50 6.51 8.91 -7.46
N GLN A 51 6.22 8.40 -6.26
CA GLN A 51 7.25 8.04 -5.28
C GLN A 51 8.12 6.88 -5.77
N MET A 52 7.55 5.89 -6.48
CA MET A 52 8.31 4.79 -7.08
C MET A 52 9.27 5.29 -8.16
N LYS A 53 8.88 6.32 -8.92
CA LYS A 53 9.74 6.97 -9.91
C LYS A 53 10.87 7.77 -9.25
N GLU A 54 10.59 8.41 -8.13
CA GLU A 54 11.58 9.17 -7.33
C GLU A 54 12.53 8.25 -6.56
N ASN A 55 12.13 7.00 -6.29
CA ASN A 55 12.99 5.95 -5.74
C ASN A 55 13.96 5.43 -6.81
N GLU A 56 14.91 6.27 -7.23
CA GLU A 56 15.90 5.90 -8.24
C GLU A 56 16.95 4.93 -7.69
N TRP A 57 17.37 3.98 -8.53
CA TRP A 57 18.44 3.06 -8.16
C TRP A 57 19.78 3.79 -7.96
N ASN A 58 20.34 3.70 -6.75
CA ASN A 58 21.61 4.33 -6.39
C ASN A 58 22.78 3.34 -6.18
N GLY A 59 22.55 2.05 -6.41
CA GLY A 59 23.54 0.99 -6.17
C GLY A 59 23.44 0.30 -4.81
N ASP A 60 22.61 0.80 -3.90
CA ASP A 60 22.31 0.19 -2.59
C ASP A 60 20.98 -0.55 -2.64
N TYR A 61 21.07 -1.88 -2.58
CA TYR A 61 19.92 -2.76 -2.52
C TYR A 61 18.99 -2.46 -1.33
N ASN A 62 19.55 -2.20 -0.15
CA ASN A 62 18.76 -2.03 1.06
C ASN A 62 17.97 -0.71 0.98
N GLU A 63 18.63 0.37 0.56
CA GLU A 63 17.98 1.68 0.47
C GLU A 63 16.83 1.63 -0.55
N TYR A 64 17.11 1.14 -1.76
CA TYR A 64 16.12 1.01 -2.82
C TYR A 64 14.93 0.11 -2.44
N SER A 65 15.20 -1.07 -1.89
CA SER A 65 14.14 -2.05 -1.59
C SER A 65 13.31 -1.65 -0.37
N ASN A 66 13.92 -1.02 0.64
CA ASN A 66 13.19 -0.55 1.80
C ASN A 66 12.28 0.62 1.44
N ALA A 67 12.77 1.60 0.65
CA ALA A 67 11.96 2.70 0.17
C ALA A 67 10.77 2.20 -0.68
N PHE A 68 11.02 1.23 -1.58
CA PHE A 68 9.94 0.61 -2.36
C PHE A 68 8.92 -0.10 -1.45
N SER A 69 9.39 -0.86 -0.46
CA SER A 69 8.54 -1.53 0.54
C SER A 69 7.66 -0.56 1.31
N ASP A 70 8.21 0.59 1.72
CA ASP A 70 7.48 1.63 2.43
C ASP A 70 6.37 2.25 1.56
N ILE A 71 6.64 2.49 0.28
CA ILE A 71 5.64 3.01 -0.66
C ILE A 71 4.49 1.99 -0.83
N VAL A 72 4.82 0.71 -1.02
CA VAL A 72 3.82 -0.36 -1.19
C VAL A 72 2.99 -0.55 0.08
N THR A 73 3.60 -0.47 1.25
CA THR A 73 2.93 -0.66 2.55
C THR A 73 1.98 0.49 2.88
N ASN A 74 2.37 1.72 2.52
CA ASN A 74 1.57 2.92 2.78
C ASN A 74 0.55 3.20 1.67
N GLY A 75 0.60 2.46 0.57
CA GLY A 75 -0.21 2.65 -0.63
C GLY A 75 -1.59 2.00 -0.61
N GLU A 76 -2.37 2.27 -1.65
CA GLU A 76 -3.53 1.47 -1.98
C GLU A 76 -3.16 0.07 -2.50
N ASP A 77 -4.14 -0.82 -2.57
CA ASP A 77 -3.93 -2.18 -3.09
C ASP A 77 -3.68 -2.15 -4.60
N VAL A 78 -2.52 -2.63 -5.01
CA VAL A 78 -2.05 -2.67 -6.41
C VAL A 78 -1.82 -4.13 -6.81
N PRO A 79 -2.19 -4.55 -8.03
CA PRO A 79 -1.91 -5.90 -8.50
C PRO A 79 -0.44 -6.27 -8.34
N LYS A 80 -0.18 -7.49 -7.83
CA LYS A 80 1.19 -7.98 -7.58
C LYS A 80 2.10 -7.87 -8.81
N GLN A 81 1.54 -8.13 -10.00
CA GLN A 81 2.27 -8.03 -11.27
C GLN A 81 2.66 -6.60 -11.62
N ASP A 82 1.78 -5.62 -11.36
CA ASP A 82 2.12 -4.20 -11.53
C ASP A 82 3.25 -3.81 -10.58
N LEU A 83 3.23 -4.29 -9.33
CA LEU A 83 4.31 -4.03 -8.37
C LEU A 83 5.66 -4.61 -8.83
N VAL A 84 5.65 -5.81 -9.44
CA VAL A 84 6.86 -6.39 -10.05
C VAL A 84 7.38 -5.48 -11.17
N LEU A 85 6.50 -5.03 -12.06
CA LEU A 85 6.88 -4.14 -13.16
C LEU A 85 7.41 -2.80 -12.67
N TYR A 86 6.77 -2.20 -11.66
CA TYR A 86 7.23 -0.95 -11.06
C TYR A 86 8.59 -1.09 -10.37
N PHE A 87 8.81 -2.20 -9.67
CA PHE A 87 10.09 -2.50 -9.07
C PHE A 87 11.19 -2.66 -10.12
N LEU A 88 10.95 -3.43 -11.19
CA LEU A 88 11.96 -3.63 -12.23
C LEU A 88 12.21 -2.36 -13.06
N ALA A 89 11.18 -1.54 -13.29
CA ALA A 89 11.28 -0.29 -14.06
C ALA A 89 12.13 0.79 -13.36
N GLY A 90 12.28 0.74 -12.03
CA GLY A 90 13.17 1.65 -11.30
C GLY A 90 14.65 1.25 -11.34
N LEU A 91 14.98 0.08 -11.90
CA LEU A 91 16.34 -0.41 -12.05
C LEU A 91 16.94 -0.02 -13.41
N PRO A 92 18.28 0.11 -13.51
CA PRO A 92 18.97 0.17 -14.80
C PRO A 92 18.63 -1.04 -15.67
N GLU A 93 18.49 -0.83 -16.97
CA GLU A 93 18.09 -1.85 -17.95
C GLU A 93 19.00 -3.08 -17.89
N GLU A 94 20.31 -2.91 -17.70
CA GLU A 94 21.25 -4.02 -17.62
C GLU A 94 21.03 -4.90 -16.38
N ILE A 95 20.60 -4.29 -15.27
CA ILE A 95 20.26 -5.03 -14.05
C ILE A 95 18.93 -5.74 -14.24
N GLY A 96 17.91 -5.05 -14.76
CA GLY A 96 16.60 -5.65 -15.06
C GLY A 96 16.71 -6.85 -16.01
N ASP A 97 17.51 -6.74 -17.07
CA ASP A 97 17.77 -7.81 -18.02
C ASP A 97 18.47 -9.01 -17.38
N GLU A 98 19.46 -8.78 -16.53
CA GLU A 98 20.15 -9.87 -15.84
C GLU A 98 19.19 -10.60 -14.89
N LEU A 99 18.40 -9.87 -14.11
CA LEU A 99 17.44 -10.46 -13.18
C LEU A 99 16.34 -11.26 -13.87
N THR A 100 15.84 -10.75 -15.00
CA THR A 100 14.80 -11.42 -15.79
C THR A 100 15.34 -12.45 -16.78
N ASN A 101 16.66 -12.69 -16.81
CA ASN A 101 17.31 -13.51 -17.83
C ASN A 101 16.84 -13.10 -19.25
N ARG A 102 16.89 -11.79 -19.52
CA ARG A 102 16.43 -11.13 -20.76
C ARG A 102 14.96 -11.45 -21.06
N GLY A 103 14.10 -11.30 -20.04
CA GLY A 103 12.67 -11.54 -20.12
C GLY A 103 12.22 -13.01 -20.11
N LYS A 104 13.12 -13.97 -19.87
CA LYS A 104 12.75 -15.40 -19.78
C LYS A 104 12.28 -15.83 -18.39
N ARG A 105 12.69 -15.08 -17.36
CA ARG A 105 12.29 -15.28 -15.97
C ARG A 105 11.28 -14.22 -15.61
N GLU A 106 10.15 -14.67 -15.11
CA GLU A 106 9.11 -13.84 -14.53
C GLU A 106 9.13 -13.99 -13.01
N PHE A 107 8.69 -12.96 -12.30
CA PHE A 107 8.56 -12.97 -10.84
C PHE A 107 7.08 -12.94 -10.47
N SER A 108 6.71 -13.70 -9.45
CA SER A 108 5.32 -13.74 -8.96
C SER A 108 4.99 -12.57 -8.04
N THR A 109 6.02 -12.01 -7.39
CA THR A 109 5.90 -10.90 -6.44
C THR A 109 7.11 -9.99 -6.53
N TRP A 110 6.95 -8.72 -6.17
CA TRP A 110 8.08 -7.79 -6.11
C TRP A 110 9.12 -8.21 -5.07
N ASN A 111 8.72 -8.89 -3.99
CA ASN A 111 9.65 -9.45 -3.00
C ASN A 111 10.58 -10.50 -3.61
N GLU A 112 10.06 -11.37 -4.47
CA GLU A 112 10.87 -12.36 -5.19
C GLU A 112 11.88 -11.67 -6.14
N ALA A 113 11.45 -10.60 -6.81
CA ALA A 113 12.34 -9.78 -7.62
C ALA A 113 13.42 -9.08 -6.77
N ALA A 114 13.05 -8.59 -5.59
CA ALA A 114 13.98 -7.98 -4.64
C ALA A 114 15.00 -8.99 -4.09
N ASP A 115 14.58 -10.21 -3.78
CA ASP A 115 15.50 -11.28 -3.36
C ASP A 115 16.50 -11.63 -4.47
N ALA A 116 16.04 -11.74 -5.72
CA ALA A 116 16.94 -11.94 -6.86
C ALA A 116 17.91 -10.75 -7.05
N LEU A 117 17.44 -9.52 -6.88
CA LEU A 117 18.30 -8.32 -6.90
C LEU A 117 19.39 -8.41 -5.83
N ARG A 118 19.05 -8.83 -4.61
CA ARG A 118 20.01 -9.02 -3.52
C ARG A 118 21.07 -10.06 -3.86
N GLU A 119 20.64 -11.21 -4.37
CA GLU A 119 21.52 -12.30 -4.78
C GLU A 119 22.51 -11.88 -5.88
N TYR A 120 22.10 -10.96 -6.76
CA TYR A 120 22.96 -10.41 -7.80
C TYR A 120 23.92 -9.32 -7.27
N ILE A 121 23.40 -8.34 -6.53
CA ILE A 121 24.15 -7.13 -6.16
C ILE A 121 25.15 -7.38 -5.03
N VAL A 122 24.83 -8.20 -4.03
CA VAL A 122 25.72 -8.43 -2.88
C VAL A 122 27.07 -9.06 -3.30
N PRO A 123 27.10 -10.13 -4.10
CA PRO A 123 28.36 -10.67 -4.62
C PRO A 123 29.08 -9.69 -5.55
N LEU A 124 28.36 -8.97 -6.41
CA LEU A 124 28.94 -8.00 -7.33
C LEU A 124 29.65 -6.86 -6.58
N ASN A 125 29.01 -6.31 -5.55
CA ASN A 125 29.61 -5.29 -4.70
C ASN A 125 30.82 -5.82 -3.94
N SER A 126 30.75 -7.06 -3.44
CA SER A 126 31.88 -7.74 -2.80
C SER A 126 33.08 -7.90 -3.75
N TRP A 127 32.84 -8.29 -5.00
CA TRP A 127 33.88 -8.39 -6.02
C TRP A 127 34.46 -7.02 -6.40
N ARG A 128 33.61 -6.00 -6.61
CA ARG A 128 34.04 -4.62 -6.91
C ARG A 128 34.93 -4.07 -5.79
N ALA A 129 34.59 -4.32 -4.53
CA ALA A 129 35.39 -3.92 -3.38
C ALA A 129 36.76 -4.62 -3.37
N LYS A 130 36.79 -5.95 -3.59
CA LYS A 130 38.06 -6.71 -3.71
C LYS A 130 38.93 -6.18 -4.85
N ARG A 131 38.37 -5.97 -6.04
CA ARG A 131 39.09 -5.44 -7.20
C ARG A 131 39.69 -4.06 -6.92
N LYS A 132 38.91 -3.14 -6.31
CA LYS A 132 39.41 -1.80 -5.93
C LYS A 132 40.59 -1.88 -4.96
N ARG A 133 40.59 -2.85 -4.03
CA ARG A 133 41.72 -3.07 -3.12
C ARG A 133 42.95 -3.54 -3.88
N THR A 134 42.82 -4.58 -4.70
CA THR A 134 43.95 -5.12 -5.48
C THR A 134 44.55 -4.08 -6.42
N VAL A 135 43.74 -3.25 -7.08
CA VAL A 135 44.23 -2.16 -7.95
C VAL A 135 45.02 -1.10 -7.17
N ARG A 136 44.75 -0.90 -5.87
CA ARG A 136 45.56 0.00 -5.03
C ARG A 136 46.88 -0.61 -4.58
N GLU A 137 46.98 -1.94 -4.60
CA GLU A 137 48.16 -2.72 -4.20
C GLU A 137 49.11 -2.99 -5.38
N MET A 138 48.61 -2.90 -6.61
CA MET A 138 49.38 -2.97 -7.87
C MET A 138 49.95 -1.61 -8.25
#